data_AF-W1YT37-F1
#
_entry.id   AF-W1YT37-F1
#
_cell.length_a   1.000
_cell.length_b   1.000
_cell.length_c   1.000
_cell.angle_alpha   90.00
_cell.angle_beta   90.00
_cell.angle_gamma   90.00
#
_symmetry.space_group_name_H-M   'P 1'
#
loop_
_entity.id
_entity.type
_entity.pdbx_description
1 polymer ?
#
loop_
_entity_poly.entity_id
_entity_poly.type
_entity_poly.pdbx_seq_one_letter_code
_entity_poly.pdbx_strand_id
1 'polypeptide(L)'
;SAIIDRREFAGAVDRVSLLAKDISYNVIRYDWAESNVTLSTQNTEIGMAKEDVAVEFKGTPFTISFNGRYISDILRHSTGD
;
A
#
# COMPACT_ATOMS: atom_id res chain seq x y z
N SER A 1 -1.57 16.71 -2.90
CA SER A 1 -2.56 15.94 -2.11
C SER A 1 -2.83 14.61 -2.80
N ALA A 2 -3.34 13.61 -2.09
CA ALA A 2 -3.80 12.34 -2.64
C ALA A 2 -5.23 12.09 -2.16
N ILE A 3 -6.14 11.76 -3.07
CA ILE A 3 -7.51 11.31 -2.75
C ILE A 3 -7.67 9.91 -3.33
N ILE A 4 -8.06 8.95 -2.50
CA ILE A 4 -8.07 7.52 -2.80
C ILE A 4 -9.28 6.87 -2.15
N ASP A 5 -9.88 5.87 -2.79
CA ASP A 5 -10.93 5.06 -2.18
C ASP A 5 -10.34 4.26 -1.01
N ARG A 6 -10.86 4.51 0.19
CA ARG A 6 -10.28 3.90 1.41
C ARG A 6 -10.41 2.38 1.39
N ARG A 7 -11.50 1.83 0.85
CA ARG A 7 -11.78 0.38 0.89
C ARG A 7 -10.90 -0.36 -0.10
N GLU A 8 -10.73 0.19 -1.30
CA GLU A 8 -9.84 -0.35 -2.33
C GLU A 8 -8.39 -0.34 -1.82
N PHE A 9 -7.95 0.79 -1.27
CA PHE A 9 -6.60 0.92 -0.73
C PHE A 9 -6.36 0.01 0.48
N ALA A 10 -7.30 -0.08 1.42
CA ALA A 10 -7.19 -1.00 2.57
C ALA A 10 -7.11 -2.46 2.12
N GLY A 11 -7.94 -2.85 1.15
CA GLY A 11 -7.89 -4.19 0.58
C GLY A 11 -6.54 -4.50 -0.08
N ALA A 12 -5.96 -3.54 -0.81
CA ALA A 12 -4.66 -3.72 -1.45
C ALA A 12 -3.54 -3.83 -0.41
N VAL A 13 -3.57 -3.00 0.64
CA VAL A 13 -2.62 -3.10 1.76
C VAL A 13 -2.72 -4.47 2.42
N ASP A 14 -3.92 -4.95 2.76
CA ASP A 14 -4.12 -6.25 3.40
C ASP A 14 -3.59 -7.41 2.53
N ARG A 15 -3.89 -7.42 1.22
CA ARG A 15 -3.42 -8.45 0.29
C ARG A 15 -1.90 -8.46 0.11
N VAL A 16 -1.30 -7.27 -0.08
CA VAL A 16 0.16 -7.16 -0.24
C VAL A 16 0.88 -7.49 1.08
N SER A 17 0.32 -7.07 2.22
CA SER A 17 0.83 -7.44 3.55
C SER A 17 0.81 -8.93 3.81
N LEU A 18 -0.22 -9.65 3.34
CA LEU A 18 -0.32 -11.10 3.51
C LEU A 18 0.85 -11.85 2.83
N LEU A 19 1.37 -11.30 1.74
CA LEU A 19 2.46 -11.89 0.97
C LEU A 19 3.84 -11.45 1.45
N ALA A 20 3.92 -10.49 2.38
CA ALA A 20 5.18 -10.05 2.95
C ALA A 20 5.84 -11.15 3.80
N LYS A 21 7.18 -11.12 3.87
CA LYS A 21 8.00 -12.23 4.36
C LYS A 21 7.70 -12.67 5.81
N ASP A 22 7.52 -11.72 6.73
CA ASP A 22 7.34 -11.97 8.16
C ASP A 22 6.45 -10.88 8.78
N ILE A 23 5.63 -11.23 9.78
CA ILE A 23 4.80 -10.27 10.55
C ILE A 23 5.67 -9.17 11.17
N SER A 24 6.93 -9.48 11.49
CA SER A 24 7.91 -8.53 12.02
C SER A 24 8.54 -7.63 10.95
N TYR A 25 8.56 -8.06 9.68
CA TYR A 25 9.13 -7.35 8.52
C TYR A 25 8.10 -7.18 7.38
N ASN A 26 6.89 -6.71 7.74
CA ASN A 26 5.83 -6.40 6.78
C ASN A 26 6.09 -5.05 6.11
N VAL A 27 7.13 -4.96 5.28
CA VAL A 27 7.44 -3.73 4.54
C VAL A 27 6.71 -3.72 3.21
N ILE A 28 5.94 -2.66 2.98
CA ILE A 28 5.30 -2.37 1.70
C ILE A 28 5.94 -1.12 1.12
N ARG A 29 6.36 -1.22 -0.13
CA ARG A 29 6.79 -0.10 -0.97
C ARG A 29 5.57 0.47 -1.69
N TYR A 30 5.46 1.79 -1.69
CA TYR A 30 4.42 2.57 -2.35
C TYR A 30 5.09 3.47 -3.37
N ASP A 31 4.79 3.25 -4.65
CA ASP A 31 5.23 4.12 -5.75
C ASP A 31 4.02 4.96 -6.19
N TRP A 32 4.05 6.25 -5.84
CA TRP A 32 2.99 7.21 -6.13
C TRP A 32 3.22 7.87 -7.49
N ALA A 33 2.23 7.79 -8.37
CA ALA A 33 2.19 8.43 -9.68
C ALA A 33 0.92 9.29 -9.81
N GLU A 34 0.75 9.97 -10.95
CA GLU A 34 -0.35 10.91 -11.18
C GLU A 34 -1.75 10.26 -11.08
N SER A 35 -1.90 9.00 -11.54
CA SER A 35 -3.18 8.31 -11.64
C SER A 35 -3.31 7.06 -10.77
N ASN A 36 -2.22 6.54 -10.24
CA ASN A 36 -2.21 5.34 -9.42
C ASN A 36 -1.11 5.37 -8.35
N VAL A 37 -1.32 4.57 -7.31
CA VAL A 37 -0.27 4.13 -6.40
C VAL A 37 -0.04 2.64 -6.58
N THR A 38 1.21 2.26 -6.80
CA THR A 38 1.61 0.85 -6.83
C THR A 38 2.09 0.43 -5.44
N LEU A 39 1.48 -0.61 -4.87
CA LEU A 39 1.92 -1.27 -3.65
C LEU A 39 2.73 -2.52 -4.03
N SER A 40 3.87 -2.73 -3.38
CA SER A 40 4.67 -3.92 -3.61
C SER A 40 5.42 -4.42 -2.38
N THR A 41 5.65 -5.72 -2.32
CA THR A 41 6.53 -6.34 -1.33
C THR A 41 7.31 -7.49 -1.97
N GLN A 42 8.48 -7.79 -1.39
CA GLN A 42 9.37 -8.86 -1.84
C GLN A 42 9.45 -9.94 -0.75
N ASN A 43 9.02 -11.14 -1.10
CA ASN A 43 9.18 -12.34 -0.29
C ASN A 43 10.21 -13.26 -0.96
N THR A 44 11.16 -13.78 -0.19
CA THR A 44 12.22 -14.64 -0.72
C THR A 44 11.73 -16.01 -1.19
N GLU A 45 10.56 -16.45 -0.70
CA GLU A 45 9.97 -17.76 -1.02
C GLU A 45 8.89 -17.65 -2.09
N ILE A 46 8.04 -16.63 -1.99
CA ILE A 46 6.85 -16.46 -2.85
C ILE A 46 7.13 -15.53 -4.04
N GLY A 47 8.20 -14.74 -3.99
CA GLY A 47 8.54 -13.75 -5.01
C GLY A 47 7.95 -12.36 -4.71
N MET A 48 7.66 -11.61 -5.76
CA MET A 48 7.17 -10.24 -5.64
C MET A 48 5.65 -10.20 -5.73
N ALA A 49 5.01 -9.54 -4.76
CA ALA A 49 3.61 -9.15 -4.86
C ALA A 49 3.53 -7.69 -5.28
N LYS A 50 2.62 -7.39 -6.20
CA LYS A 50 2.36 -6.03 -6.68
C LYS A 50 0.87 -5.83 -6.92
N GLU A 51 0.37 -4.66 -6.54
CA GLU A 51 -1.01 -4.26 -6.77
C GLU A 51 -1.08 -2.75 -7.06
N ASP A 52 -1.94 -2.36 -8.00
CA ASP A 52 -2.13 -0.96 -8.40
C ASP A 52 -3.51 -0.48 -7.94
N VAL A 53 -3.56 0.70 -7.32
CA VAL A 53 -4.80 1.33 -6.83
C VAL A 53 -4.93 2.71 -7.47
N ALA A 54 -6.13 3.03 -7.98
CA ALA A 54 -6.38 4.33 -8.59
C ALA A 54 -6.34 5.47 -7.53
N VAL A 55 -5.76 6.62 -7.88
CA VAL A 55 -5.66 7.78 -6.98
C VAL A 55 -5.78 9.08 -7.78
N GLU A 56 -6.42 10.10 -7.20
CA GLU A 56 -6.24 11.48 -7.64
C GLU A 56 -5.03 12.07 -6.90
N PHE A 57 -3.86 12.08 -7.56
CA PHE A 57 -2.62 12.58 -6.98
C PHE A 57 -2.21 13.94 -7.58
N LYS A 58 -1.92 14.90 -6.70
CA LYS A 58 -1.40 16.22 -7.07
C LYS A 58 -0.07 16.45 -6.37
N GLY A 59 1.02 16.32 -7.12
CA GLY A 59 2.38 16.53 -6.64
C GLY A 59 3.42 15.81 -7.50
N THR A 60 4.66 15.88 -7.07
CA THR A 60 5.76 15.15 -7.71
C THR A 60 5.66 13.66 -7.36
N PRO A 61 5.68 12.75 -8.34
CA PRO A 61 5.76 11.30 -8.10
C PRO A 61 6.92 10.95 -7.16
N PHE A 62 6.67 10.01 -6.25
CA PHE A 62 7.67 9.60 -5.26
C PHE A 62 7.48 8.17 -4.80
N THR A 63 8.54 7.62 -4.22
CA THR A 63 8.53 6.30 -3.59
C THR A 63 8.69 6.45 -2.09
N ILE A 64 7.91 5.69 -1.33
CA ILE A 64 8.07 5.56 0.11
C ILE A 64 7.82 4.12 0.55
N SER A 65 8.31 3.72 1.73
CA SER A 65 8.04 2.39 2.28
C SER A 65 7.62 2.50 3.73
N PHE A 66 6.61 1.72 4.09
CA PHE A 66 6.06 1.68 5.44
C PHE A 66 5.86 0.23 5.90
N ASN A 67 5.75 0.05 7.22
CA ASN A 67 5.22 -1.19 7.74
C ASN A 67 3.72 -1.28 7.43
N GLY A 68 3.30 -2.28 6.65
CA GLY A 68 1.92 -2.48 6.22
C GLY A 68 0.95 -2.66 7.38
N ARG A 69 1.41 -3.18 8.53
CA ARG A 69 0.60 -3.29 9.75
C ARG A 69 0.14 -1.94 10.25
N TYR A 70 1.04 -0.96 10.30
CA TYR A 70 0.71 0.39 10.77
C TYR A 70 -0.26 1.10 9.83
N ILE A 71 -0.07 0.93 8.52
CA ILE A 71 -1.00 1.48 7.52
C ILE A 71 -2.39 0.83 7.67
N SER A 72 -2.45 -0.49 7.80
CA SER A 72 -3.70 -1.23 8.02
C SER A 72 -4.43 -0.76 9.29
N ASP A 73 -3.68 -0.54 10.37
CA ASP A 73 -4.24 -0.07 11.64
C ASP A 73 -4.78 1.36 11.55
N ILE A 74 -4.12 2.25 10.81
CA ILE A 74 -4.65 3.59 10.51
C ILE A 74 -5.94 3.50 9.69
N LEU A 75 -5.96 2.67 8.64
CA LEU A 75 -7.11 2.53 7.75
C LEU A 75 -8.34 1.91 8.44
N ARG A 76 -8.13 1.01 9.41
CA ARG A 76 -9.19 0.44 10.24
C ARG A 76 -9.89 1.46 11.14
N HIS A 77 -9.17 2.50 11.57
CA HIS A 77 -9.72 3.56 12.42
C HIS A 77 -10.09 4.83 11.64
N SER A 78 -9.91 4.83 10.32
CA SER A 78 -10.34 5.92 9.45
C SER A 78 -11.81 5.77 9.10
N THR A 79 -12.59 6.83 9.31
CA THR A 79 -14.05 6.85 9.10
C THR A 79 -14.48 7.55 7.82
N GLY A 80 -13.54 8.06 7.00
CA GLY A 80 -13.84 8.63 5.69
C GLY A 80 -14.17 7.55 4.67
N ASP A 81 -14.91 7.89 3.61
CA ASP A 81 -15.06 7.03 2.44
C ASP A 81 -13.83 7.12 1.53
#